data_AF-A0A8D8Q5P1-F1
#
_entry.id   AF-A0A8D8Q5P1-F1
#
_cell.length_a   1.000
_cell.length_b   1.000
_cell.length_c   1.000
_cell.angle_alpha   90.00
_cell.angle_beta   90.00
_cell.angle_gamma   90.00
#
_symmetry.space_group_name_H-M   'P 1'
#
loop_
_entity.id
_entity.type
_entity.pdbx_description
1 polymer ?
#
loop_
_entity_poly.entity_id
_entity_poly.type
_entity_poly.pdbx_seq_one_letter_code
_entity_poly.pdbx_strand_id
1 'polypeptide(L)'
;MSSYRMRVRDFEDTLSQDLIDIKKLRKLCFNGIPDEQGFRALCWKILLNYLPPDQTIWSETLIKTRKLYAQYIEELIVTPGSGDDHPLSVNPDSQWQTFFKDNEVLLQIDKDVRRLCPEISFFQQAAEYPCLAVVTSGGRKRLHRRVTHSTLSSANVQRRGLGVTKNMRKPTVSSCLQT
;
A
#
# COMPACT_ATOMS: atom_id res chain seq x y z
N MET A 1 -25.40 32.56 1.75
CA MET A 1 -25.90 31.18 1.87
C MET A 1 -26.65 30.67 0.62
N SER A 2 -27.44 31.49 -0.09
CA SER A 2 -28.19 31.05 -1.29
C SER A 2 -27.32 30.53 -2.45
N SER A 3 -26.22 31.24 -2.80
CA SER A 3 -25.35 30.87 -3.92
C SER A 3 -24.62 29.53 -3.73
N TYR A 4 -24.21 29.18 -2.51
CA TYR A 4 -23.55 27.91 -2.24
C TYR A 4 -24.50 26.72 -2.37
N ARG A 5 -25.74 26.85 -1.89
CA ARG A 5 -26.77 25.80 -2.06
C ARG A 5 -27.12 25.56 -3.53
N MET A 6 -27.19 26.63 -4.32
CA MET A 6 -27.38 26.52 -5.77
C MET A 6 -26.24 25.75 -6.42
N ARG A 7 -25.00 26.04 -6.01
CA ARG A 7 -23.82 25.31 -6.49
C ARG A 7 -23.86 23.82 -6.12
N VAL A 8 -24.19 23.48 -4.87
CA VAL A 8 -24.36 22.08 -4.43
C VAL A 8 -25.37 21.36 -5.32
N ARG A 9 -26.50 22.01 -5.62
CA ARG A 9 -27.53 21.47 -6.52
C ARG A 9 -27.03 21.29 -7.95
N ASP A 10 -26.25 22.24 -8.49
CA ASP A 10 -25.67 22.10 -9.84
C ASP A 10 -24.77 20.86 -9.97
N PHE A 11 -24.04 20.52 -8.90
CA PHE A 11 -23.24 19.30 -8.83
C PHE A 11 -24.13 18.05 -8.77
N GLU A 12 -25.14 18.04 -7.90
CA GLU A 12 -26.10 16.94 -7.76
C GLU A 12 -26.83 16.65 -9.09
N ASP A 13 -27.33 17.69 -9.76
CA ASP A 13 -28.04 17.59 -11.04
C ASP A 13 -27.13 17.13 -12.19
N THR A 14 -25.82 17.39 -12.10
CA THR A 14 -24.84 16.97 -13.12
C THR A 14 -24.34 15.55 -12.86
N LEU A 15 -24.15 15.18 -11.59
CA LEU A 15 -23.63 13.87 -11.17
C LEU A 15 -24.72 12.80 -11.04
N SER A 16 -26.00 13.15 -11.15
CA SER A 16 -27.12 12.19 -11.16
C SER A 16 -27.46 11.66 -12.55
N GLN A 17 -26.84 12.20 -13.61
CA GLN A 17 -27.11 11.80 -15.00
C GLN A 17 -26.42 10.48 -15.35
N ASP A 18 -27.12 9.56 -16.01
CA ASP A 18 -26.53 8.30 -16.49
C ASP A 18 -25.30 8.53 -17.38
N LEU A 19 -25.32 9.58 -18.20
CA LEU A 19 -24.18 10.04 -18.98
C LEU A 19 -23.77 11.45 -18.55
N ILE A 20 -22.66 11.55 -17.83
CA ILE A 20 -22.18 12.80 -17.26
C ILE A 20 -21.51 13.67 -18.35
N ASP A 21 -21.99 14.90 -18.53
CA ASP A 21 -21.31 15.89 -19.36
C ASP A 21 -20.00 16.36 -18.71
N ILE A 22 -18.87 15.83 -19.21
CA ILE A 22 -17.53 16.15 -18.75
C ILE A 22 -17.17 17.63 -18.96
N LYS A 23 -17.65 18.28 -20.02
CA LYS A 23 -17.36 19.70 -20.27
C LYS A 23 -18.05 20.56 -19.21
N LYS A 24 -19.32 20.26 -18.92
CA LYS A 24 -20.06 20.92 -17.84
C LYS A 24 -19.41 20.67 -16.49
N LEU A 25 -19.07 19.41 -16.18
CA LEU A 25 -18.43 19.03 -14.92
C LEU A 25 -17.10 19.78 -14.71
N ARG A 26 -16.24 19.85 -15.73
CA ARG A 26 -14.98 20.61 -15.66
C ARG A 26 -15.20 22.09 -15.36
N LYS A 27 -16.20 22.71 -15.99
CA LYS A 27 -16.55 24.12 -15.74
C LYS A 27 -17.01 24.35 -14.30
N LEU A 28 -17.79 23.42 -13.74
CA LEU A 28 -18.22 23.48 -12.32
C LEU A 28 -17.04 23.31 -11.37
N CYS A 29 -16.18 22.33 -11.61
CA CYS A 29 -15.01 22.01 -10.78
C CYS A 29 -13.91 23.08 -10.84
N PHE A 30 -13.85 23.89 -11.90
CA PHE A 30 -12.80 24.91 -12.08
C PHE A 30 -12.74 25.91 -10.92
N ASN A 31 -13.90 26.25 -10.35
CA ASN A 31 -13.99 27.18 -9.23
C ASN A 31 -13.88 26.47 -7.86
N GLY A 32 -13.42 25.22 -7.82
CA GLY A 32 -13.44 24.33 -6.65
C GLY A 32 -14.60 23.33 -6.63
N ILE A 33 -14.51 22.34 -5.76
CA ILE A 33 -15.57 21.33 -5.56
C ILE A 33 -16.06 21.47 -4.11
N PRO A 34 -17.37 21.52 -3.85
CA PRO A 34 -17.88 21.51 -2.48
C PRO A 34 -17.44 20.25 -1.72
N ASP A 35 -17.13 20.39 -0.43
CA ASP A 35 -16.65 19.27 0.40
C ASP A 35 -17.80 18.42 0.98
N GLU A 36 -19.05 18.80 0.71
CA GLU A 36 -20.24 18.07 1.12
C GLU A 36 -20.54 16.87 0.21
N GLN A 37 -21.29 15.89 0.74
CA GLN A 37 -21.87 14.76 0.00
C GLN A 37 -20.86 13.89 -0.78
N GLY A 38 -19.56 14.00 -0.49
CA GLY A 38 -18.52 13.23 -1.17
C GLY A 38 -18.29 13.65 -2.64
N PHE A 39 -18.77 14.81 -3.08
CA PHE A 39 -18.62 15.26 -4.47
C PHE A 39 -17.15 15.30 -4.90
N ARG A 40 -16.26 15.77 -4.03
CA ARG A 40 -14.81 15.80 -4.31
C ARG A 40 -14.28 14.44 -4.74
N ALA A 41 -14.64 13.39 -4.01
CA ALA A 41 -14.20 12.03 -4.32
C ALA A 41 -14.74 11.55 -5.67
N LEU A 42 -16.01 11.83 -5.98
CA LEU A 42 -16.62 11.40 -7.24
C LEU A 42 -16.09 12.18 -8.44
N CYS A 43 -16.03 13.51 -8.34
CA CYS A 43 -15.48 14.38 -9.37
C CYS A 43 -14.03 14.02 -9.70
N TRP A 44 -13.19 13.75 -8.69
CA TRP A 44 -11.80 13.33 -8.93
C TRP A 44 -11.71 12.00 -9.66
N LYS A 45 -12.53 11.01 -9.30
CA LYS A 45 -12.56 9.72 -10.00
C LYS A 45 -12.90 9.90 -11.49
N ILE A 46 -13.84 10.78 -11.81
CA ILE A 46 -14.24 11.05 -13.20
C ILE A 46 -13.17 11.88 -13.93
N LEU A 47 -12.70 12.98 -13.33
CA LEU A 47 -11.75 13.91 -13.96
C LEU A 47 -10.37 13.29 -14.21
N LEU A 48 -9.96 12.35 -13.37
CA LEU A 48 -8.72 11.57 -13.51
C LEU A 48 -8.91 10.31 -14.36
N ASN A 49 -10.08 10.15 -15.02
CA ASN A 49 -10.44 9.01 -15.87
C ASN A 49 -10.39 7.64 -15.17
N TYR A 50 -10.55 7.61 -13.85
CA TYR A 50 -10.72 6.34 -13.12
C TYR A 50 -12.13 5.76 -13.33
N LEU A 51 -13.14 6.63 -13.37
CA LEU A 51 -14.51 6.28 -13.76
C LEU A 51 -14.86 6.92 -15.10
N PRO A 52 -15.49 6.18 -16.03
CA PRO A 52 -15.96 6.75 -17.30
C PRO A 52 -17.15 7.71 -17.06
N PRO A 53 -17.51 8.54 -18.05
CA PRO A 53 -18.66 9.44 -17.93
C PRO A 53 -20.01 8.72 -17.83
N ASP A 54 -20.09 7.51 -18.40
CA ASP A 54 -21.26 6.64 -18.36
C ASP A 54 -21.30 5.88 -17.03
N GLN A 55 -22.31 6.16 -16.21
CA GLN A 55 -22.50 5.57 -14.88
C GLN A 55 -22.92 4.10 -14.94
N THR A 56 -23.59 3.68 -16.02
CA THR A 56 -24.13 2.33 -16.13
C THR A 56 -23.02 1.27 -16.09
N ILE A 57 -21.83 1.62 -16.56
CA ILE A 57 -20.65 0.76 -16.60
C ILE A 57 -19.70 0.93 -15.39
N TRP A 58 -20.05 1.77 -14.40
CA TRP A 58 -19.18 2.01 -13.24
C TRP A 58 -18.94 0.75 -12.42
N SER A 59 -20.00 -0.04 -12.19
CA SER A 59 -19.89 -1.28 -11.42
C SER A 59 -18.88 -2.24 -12.05
N GLU A 60 -19.00 -2.48 -13.36
CA GLU A 60 -18.07 -3.33 -14.11
C GLU A 60 -16.64 -2.76 -14.09
N THR A 61 -16.50 -1.45 -14.33
CA THR A 61 -15.19 -0.78 -14.31
C THR A 61 -14.50 -0.91 -12.95
N LEU A 62 -15.23 -0.71 -11.86
CA LEU A 62 -14.72 -0.86 -10.50
C LEU A 62 -14.29 -2.29 -10.21
N ILE A 63 -15.09 -3.28 -10.60
CA ILE A 63 -14.75 -4.70 -10.44
C ILE A 63 -13.46 -5.03 -11.20
N LYS A 64 -13.39 -4.64 -12.47
CA LYS A 64 -12.23 -4.88 -13.34
C LYS A 64 -10.95 -4.23 -12.78
N THR A 65 -11.02 -2.95 -12.42
CA THR A 65 -9.85 -2.21 -11.91
C THR A 65 -9.38 -2.73 -10.55
N ARG A 66 -10.30 -3.06 -9.64
CA ARG A 66 -9.95 -3.66 -8.34
C ARG A 66 -9.35 -5.06 -8.49
N LYS A 67 -9.88 -5.87 -9.41
CA LYS A 67 -9.31 -7.18 -9.73
C LYS A 67 -7.90 -7.06 -10.30
N LEU A 68 -7.68 -6.13 -11.22
CA LEU A 68 -6.36 -5.86 -11.78
C LEU A 68 -5.36 -5.42 -10.70
N TYR A 69 -5.77 -4.51 -9.82
CA TYR A 69 -4.93 -4.11 -8.69
C TYR A 69 -4.57 -5.30 -7.78
N ALA A 70 -5.52 -6.20 -7.50
CA ALA A 70 -5.25 -7.41 -6.73
C ALA A 70 -4.27 -8.36 -7.45
N GLN A 71 -4.35 -8.47 -8.78
CA GLN A 71 -3.39 -9.23 -9.58
C GLN A 71 -1.98 -8.63 -9.48
N TYR A 72 -1.84 -7.31 -9.61
CA TYR A 72 -0.55 -6.64 -9.43
C TYR A 72 0.05 -6.84 -8.04
N ILE A 73 -0.76 -6.89 -6.97
CA ILE A 73 -0.26 -7.22 -5.63
C ILE A 73 0.40 -8.60 -5.62
N GLU A 74 -0.18 -9.60 -6.28
CA GLU A 74 0.38 -10.95 -6.32
C GLU A 74 1.63 -11.03 -7.20
N GLU A 75 1.64 -10.34 -8.34
CA GLU A 75 2.72 -10.40 -9.32
C GLU A 75 3.95 -9.57 -8.89
N LEU A 76 3.74 -8.38 -8.31
CA LEU A 76 4.83 -7.45 -7.98
C LEU A 76 5.46 -7.72 -6.62
N ILE A 77 4.73 -8.31 -5.67
CA ILE A 77 5.28 -8.63 -4.34
C ILE A 77 6.00 -9.98 -4.41
N VAL A 78 7.15 -10.00 -5.10
CA VAL A 78 7.98 -11.20 -5.25
C VAL A 78 8.60 -11.58 -3.90
N THR A 79 8.50 -12.84 -3.52
CA THR A 79 9.24 -13.40 -2.39
C THR A 79 10.26 -14.38 -2.95
N PRO A 80 11.56 -14.06 -2.94
CA PRO A 80 12.57 -14.92 -3.52
C PRO A 80 12.67 -16.24 -2.73
N GLY A 81 12.95 -17.35 -3.41
CA GLY A 81 13.09 -18.68 -2.80
C GLY A 81 12.31 -19.81 -3.47
N SER A 82 11.67 -19.55 -4.60
CA SER A 82 11.07 -20.58 -5.47
C SER A 82 12.03 -20.97 -6.58
N GLY A 83 12.62 -22.18 -6.49
CA GLY A 83 13.50 -22.77 -7.52
C GLY A 83 14.99 -22.78 -7.16
N ASP A 84 15.85 -23.00 -8.16
CA ASP A 84 17.31 -23.14 -8.02
C ASP A 84 18.08 -21.79 -7.98
N ASP A 85 17.37 -20.66 -7.82
CA ASP A 85 17.97 -19.32 -7.78
C ASP A 85 18.48 -18.96 -6.36
N HIS A 86 19.54 -18.14 -6.28
CA HIS A 86 20.20 -17.83 -5.01
C HIS A 86 20.58 -16.35 -4.85
N PRO A 87 20.74 -15.84 -3.61
CA PRO A 87 21.00 -14.42 -3.33
C PRO A 87 22.20 -13.80 -4.05
N LEU A 88 23.22 -14.62 -4.35
CA LEU A 88 24.44 -14.20 -5.03
C LEU A 88 24.42 -14.46 -6.54
N SER A 89 23.25 -14.73 -7.12
CA SER A 89 23.13 -15.12 -8.53
C SER A 89 23.49 -13.92 -9.40
N VAL A 90 24.37 -14.16 -10.38
CA VAL A 90 24.76 -13.14 -11.37
C VAL A 90 23.84 -13.13 -12.59
N ASN A 91 22.90 -14.07 -12.67
CA ASN A 91 21.93 -14.13 -13.76
C ASN A 91 21.04 -12.86 -13.75
N PRO A 92 20.95 -12.11 -14.86
CA PRO A 92 20.05 -10.96 -14.96
C PRO A 92 18.58 -11.26 -14.66
N ASP A 93 18.14 -12.50 -14.90
CA ASP A 93 16.77 -12.95 -14.65
C ASP A 93 16.57 -13.50 -13.22
N SER A 94 17.54 -13.29 -12.32
CA SER A 94 17.47 -13.71 -10.92
C SER A 94 16.38 -12.95 -10.16
N GLN A 95 15.49 -13.70 -9.49
CA GLN A 95 14.47 -13.14 -8.60
C GLN A 95 15.11 -12.45 -7.39
N TRP A 96 16.29 -12.92 -6.96
CA TRP A 96 17.06 -12.27 -5.91
C TRP A 96 17.59 -10.90 -6.33
N GLN A 97 18.09 -10.75 -7.55
CA GLN A 97 18.51 -9.43 -8.05
C GLN A 97 17.34 -8.44 -8.08
N THR A 98 16.19 -8.85 -8.61
CA THR A 98 14.96 -8.03 -8.61
C THR A 98 14.55 -7.68 -7.19
N PHE A 99 14.52 -8.65 -6.28
CA PHE A 99 14.18 -8.43 -4.87
C PHE A 99 15.08 -7.38 -4.18
N PHE A 100 16.39 -7.41 -4.41
CA PHE A 100 17.29 -6.41 -3.83
C PHE A 100 17.08 -5.01 -4.42
N LYS A 101 16.90 -4.90 -5.74
CA LYS A 101 16.58 -3.63 -6.40
C LYS A 101 15.24 -3.06 -5.90
N ASP A 102 14.23 -3.91 -5.74
CA ASP A 102 12.95 -3.51 -5.17
C ASP A 102 13.12 -2.98 -3.74
N ASN A 103 13.96 -3.61 -2.91
CA ASN A 103 14.21 -3.14 -1.56
C ASN A 103 14.90 -1.77 -1.51
N GLU A 104 15.76 -1.44 -2.48
CA GLU A 104 16.35 -0.10 -2.59
C GLU A 104 15.27 0.96 -2.87
N VAL A 105 14.34 0.68 -3.80
CA VAL A 105 13.20 1.55 -4.09
C VAL A 105 12.27 1.66 -2.89
N LEU A 106 11.92 0.54 -2.25
CA LEU A 106 11.08 0.50 -1.06
C LEU A 106 11.69 1.29 0.10
N LEU A 107 13.01 1.30 0.24
CA LEU A 107 13.69 2.06 1.28
C LEU A 107 13.52 3.57 1.08
N GLN A 108 13.53 4.05 -0.17
CA GLN A 108 13.26 5.45 -0.46
C GLN A 108 11.80 5.80 -0.20
N ILE A 109 10.86 4.95 -0.62
CA ILE A 109 9.43 5.12 -0.34
C ILE A 109 9.17 5.19 1.17
N ASP A 110 9.73 4.27 1.96
CA ASP A 110 9.55 4.26 3.43
C ASP A 110 10.09 5.56 4.08
N LYS A 111 11.26 6.03 3.64
CA LYS A 111 11.82 7.31 4.12
C LYS A 111 10.90 8.49 3.79
N ASP A 112 10.39 8.56 2.57
CA ASP A 112 9.52 9.65 2.12
C ASP A 112 8.15 9.63 2.80
N VAL A 113 7.56 8.44 2.98
CA VAL A 113 6.28 8.29 3.68
C VAL A 113 6.40 8.72 5.15
N ARG A 114 7.50 8.39 5.85
CA ARG A 114 7.68 8.78 7.27
C ARG A 114 7.76 10.28 7.50
N ARG A 115 8.22 11.04 6.51
CA ARG A 115 8.35 12.51 6.60
C ARG A 115 7.21 13.27 5.93
N LEU A 116 6.25 12.57 5.33
CA LEU A 116 5.14 13.19 4.61
C LEU A 116 4.17 13.85 5.59
N CYS A 117 4.05 15.18 5.51
CA CYS A 117 3.05 15.99 6.23
C CYS A 117 2.90 15.61 7.71
N PRO A 118 3.95 15.72 8.55
CA PRO A 118 3.94 15.27 9.93
C PRO A 118 2.90 15.99 10.81
N GLU A 119 2.46 17.18 10.42
CA GLU A 119 1.44 17.94 11.15
C GLU A 119 0.01 17.44 10.92
N ILE A 120 -0.21 16.53 9.95
CA ILE A 120 -1.53 16.03 9.59
C ILE A 120 -1.69 14.60 10.14
N SER A 121 -2.57 14.43 11.13
CA SER A 121 -2.79 13.15 11.83
C SER A 121 -3.19 12.00 10.89
N PHE A 122 -3.87 12.30 9.78
CA PHE A 122 -4.26 11.30 8.78
C PHE A 122 -3.08 10.45 8.29
N PHE A 123 -1.89 11.04 8.12
CA PHE A 123 -0.70 10.31 7.65
C PHE A 123 0.04 9.54 8.75
N GLN A 124 -0.32 9.74 10.02
CA GLN A 124 0.30 9.08 11.17
C GLN A 124 -0.55 7.93 11.73
N GLN A 125 -1.80 7.80 11.29
CA GLN A 125 -2.74 6.79 11.76
C GLN A 125 -2.75 5.55 10.87
N ALA A 126 -3.13 4.41 11.45
CA ALA A 126 -3.40 3.21 10.67
C ALA A 126 -4.59 3.46 9.73
N ALA A 127 -4.47 2.97 8.49
CA ALA A 127 -5.55 3.07 7.53
C ALA A 127 -6.79 2.31 8.03
N GLU A 128 -7.95 2.96 7.98
CA GLU A 128 -9.24 2.38 8.38
C GLU A 128 -9.63 1.17 7.51
N TYR A 129 -9.25 1.21 6.23
CA TYR A 129 -9.55 0.16 5.24
C TYR A 129 -8.25 -0.42 4.65
N PRO A 130 -7.48 -1.21 5.42
CA PRO A 130 -6.23 -1.75 4.92
C PRO A 130 -6.47 -2.90 3.92
N CYS A 131 -5.52 -3.12 3.01
CA CYS A 131 -5.56 -4.29 2.13
C CYS A 131 -5.40 -5.58 2.95
N LEU A 132 -6.51 -6.28 3.19
CA LEU A 132 -6.53 -7.46 4.06
C LEU A 132 -5.58 -8.55 3.56
N ALA A 133 -5.51 -8.79 2.25
CA ALA A 133 -4.61 -9.78 1.65
C ALA A 133 -3.13 -9.55 2.02
N VAL A 134 -2.72 -8.29 2.20
CA VAL A 134 -1.35 -7.94 2.62
C VAL A 134 -1.23 -8.04 4.14
N VAL A 135 -2.19 -7.50 4.90
CA VAL A 135 -2.16 -7.43 6.36
C VAL A 135 -2.17 -8.81 7.01
N THR A 136 -2.97 -9.75 6.48
CA THR A 136 -3.15 -11.12 7.01
C THR A 136 -2.13 -12.12 6.47
N SER A 137 -1.21 -11.71 5.59
CA SER A 137 -0.20 -12.59 4.95
C SER A 137 0.87 -13.17 5.89
N GLY A 138 0.72 -13.07 7.21
CA GLY A 138 1.76 -13.44 8.19
C GLY A 138 3.03 -12.58 8.08
N GLY A 139 2.95 -11.45 7.38
CA GLY A 139 4.08 -10.54 7.14
C GLY A 139 4.90 -10.83 5.88
N ARG A 140 4.62 -11.90 5.13
CA ARG A 140 5.33 -12.23 3.88
C ARG A 140 5.17 -11.13 2.82
N LYS A 141 3.97 -10.55 2.73
CA LYS A 141 3.66 -9.47 1.78
C LYS A 141 3.84 -8.06 2.37
N ARG A 142 4.25 -7.93 3.64
CA ARG A 142 4.43 -6.62 4.28
C ARG A 142 5.75 -6.00 3.87
N LEU A 143 5.72 -5.14 2.85
CA LEU A 143 6.89 -4.51 2.27
C LEU A 143 7.72 -3.69 3.28
N HIS A 144 7.06 -3.01 4.23
CA HIS A 144 7.77 -2.25 5.26
C HIS A 144 8.73 -3.15 6.08
N ARG A 145 8.45 -4.45 6.24
CA ARG A 145 9.33 -5.38 6.97
C ARG A 145 10.65 -5.66 6.24
N ARG A 146 10.67 -5.51 4.91
CA ARG A 146 11.86 -5.73 4.08
C ARG A 146 12.91 -4.64 4.29
N VAL A 147 12.45 -3.44 4.64
CA VAL A 147 13.29 -2.26 4.81
C VAL A 147 13.46 -1.83 6.26
N THR A 148 12.74 -2.44 7.20
CA THR A 148 13.01 -2.27 8.63
C THR A 148 14.34 -2.92 9.00
N HIS A 149 15.24 -2.14 9.59
CA HIS A 149 16.51 -2.65 10.10
C HIS A 149 16.24 -3.68 11.20
N SER A 150 16.67 -4.93 10.99
CA SER A 150 16.64 -5.94 12.03
C SER A 150 17.88 -5.76 12.90
N THR A 151 17.72 -5.39 14.16
CA THR A 151 18.82 -5.48 15.12
C THR A 151 19.01 -6.95 15.48
N LEU A 152 20.07 -7.58 14.98
CA LEU A 152 20.47 -8.90 15.47
C LEU A 152 20.86 -8.76 16.94
N SER A 153 20.17 -9.48 17.81
CA SER A 153 20.59 -9.62 19.20
C SER A 153 21.88 -10.44 19.22
N SER A 154 23.03 -9.75 19.28
CA SER A 154 24.30 -10.42 19.48
C SER A 154 24.35 -10.92 20.92
N ALA A 155 24.36 -12.24 21.12
CA ALA A 155 24.73 -12.79 22.41
C ALA A 155 26.19 -12.41 22.70
N ASN A 156 26.41 -11.71 23.81
CA ASN A 156 27.74 -11.29 24.23
C ASN A 156 28.70 -12.49 24.27
N VAL A 157 29.77 -12.43 23.47
CA VAL A 157 30.91 -13.36 23.60
C VAL A 157 31.69 -12.94 24.84
N GLN A 158 31.56 -13.68 25.95
CA GLN A 158 32.44 -13.48 27.09
C GLN A 158 33.84 -14.00 26.76
N ARG A 159 34.82 -13.08 26.67
CA ARG A 159 36.25 -13.47 26.58
C ARG A 159 36.72 -13.91 27.96
N ARG A 160 36.80 -15.21 28.21
CA ARG A 160 37.43 -15.77 29.42
C ARG A 160 38.88 -16.17 29.15
N GLY A 161 39.75 -15.21 28.82
CA GLY A 161 41.22 -15.34 28.86
C GLY A 161 41.93 -16.52 28.15
N LEU A 162 41.21 -17.46 27.52
CA LEU A 162 41.68 -18.75 27.01
C LEU A 162 41.20 -18.99 25.56
N GLY A 163 40.69 -17.95 24.89
CA GLY A 163 40.12 -18.01 23.54
C GLY A 163 38.60 -17.77 23.49
N VAL A 164 38.06 -17.72 22.27
CA VAL A 164 36.62 -17.52 22.01
C VAL A 164 35.87 -18.82 22.25
N THR A 165 35.07 -18.89 23.31
CA THR A 165 34.13 -20.02 23.52
C THR A 165 32.72 -19.60 23.12
N LYS A 166 32.10 -20.34 22.19
CA LYS A 166 30.70 -20.16 21.77
C LYS A 166 29.78 -20.68 22.87
N ASN A 167 28.97 -19.83 23.48
CA ASN A 167 27.89 -20.28 24.37
C ASN A 167 26.77 -20.90 23.52
N MET A 168 26.67 -22.23 23.51
CA MET A 168 25.48 -22.94 23.04
C MET A 168 24.58 -23.26 24.22
N ARG A 169 23.51 -22.50 24.44
CA ARG A 169 22.20 -22.99 24.94
C ARG A 169 21.09 -22.06 24.44
N LYS A 170 20.25 -22.56 23.52
CA LYS A 170 18.90 -22.04 23.34
C LYS A 170 18.07 -22.45 24.57
N PRO A 171 17.15 -21.62 25.07
CA PRO A 171 16.16 -22.11 26.00
C PRO A 171 15.28 -23.14 25.29
N THR A 172 15.16 -24.31 25.93
CA THR A 172 14.23 -25.39 25.60
C THR A 172 12.82 -24.82 25.52
N VAL A 173 12.14 -24.99 24.40
CA VAL A 173 10.68 -24.90 24.37
C VAL A 173 10.20 -26.13 25.14
N SER A 174 9.78 -25.94 26.38
CA SER A 174 9.07 -26.99 27.12
C SER A 174 7.75 -27.24 26.41
N SER A 175 7.62 -28.44 25.84
CA SER A 175 6.34 -29.05 25.55
C SER A 175 5.55 -29.16 26.84
N CYS A 176 4.48 -28.37 26.99
CA CYS A 176 3.44 -28.65 27.95
C CYS A 176 2.30 -29.33 27.20
N LEU A 177 2.38 -30.67 27.11
CA LEU A 177 1.22 -31.54 26.99
C LEU A 177 0.90 -31.99 28.41
N GLN A 178 -0.32 -31.72 28.87
CA GLN A 178 -1.12 -32.40 29.91
C GLN A 178 -2.17 -31.37 30.39
N THR A 179 -3.47 -31.64 30.39
CA THR A 179 -4.24 -32.89 30.40
C THR A 179 -5.53 -32.73 29.62
#